data_AF-A0A1Y4CZJ3-F1
#
_entry.id   AF-A0A1Y4CZJ3-F1
#
_cell.length_a   1.000
_cell.length_b   1.000
_cell.length_c   1.000
_cell.angle_alpha   90.00
_cell.angle_beta   90.00
_cell.angle_gamma   90.00
#
_symmetry.space_group_name_H-M   'P 1'
#
loop_
_entity.id
_entity.type
_entity.pdbx_description
1 polymer ?
#
loop_
_entity_poly.entity_id
_entity_poly.type
_entity_poly.pdbx_seq_one_letter_code
_entity_poly.pdbx_strand_id
1 'polypeptide(L)'
;MGGGARGAGLRTLVRLERRHVRANARFLLFAAGTDIDEERDFLDRAYQLYLLIFMVISLALSFAQVLDLAGQLREGLGVTVSARLAHLLLVLAPTAGLVAWGVSDLRETPLRLTAPDITWLARVVRPEELFVVRLLRDLPVIALASALGGALLGEIASDHLGLWAAACAALMLTARLFALDTALSRSVAGPRRRRAATVVAYVIVAASGLALLLAAAPLAALLPRALSLGAYSVVVVLLADLLLLGTAGNKSCYADMAFVIDDNELYAARSSLRFLALVDAGAYKEACRRRRARRNRRARRTWRFRPGRLAPVSHALASLARRPSALLGLLSVGGLLVPMGALVMTLRPGVGVTLCWLVCACLSLREPLELGHVFREDCRNRLVRSLLPFGLLELLVLDVLPALAVTLVASGVVGGFAAAAVGADPAPVVLLCCALDVLLALSCGLDDPAAPVRLGSVLLTGFSFGTVALVAVGLASLLGSAFALACAVLLVVLLARALR
;
A
#
# COMPACT_ATOMS: atom_id res chain seq x y z
N MET A 1 -33.64 -33.90 11.48
CA MET A 1 -34.01 -32.95 10.40
C MET A 1 -33.08 -31.72 10.38
N GLY A 2 -31.77 -31.87 10.15
CA GLY A 2 -30.79 -30.77 10.29
C GLY A 2 -29.92 -30.43 9.06
N GLY A 3 -30.06 -31.16 7.95
CA GLY A 3 -29.20 -31.01 6.77
C GLY A 3 -29.67 -29.98 5.73
N GLY A 4 -30.99 -29.76 5.60
CA GLY A 4 -31.57 -28.92 4.53
C GLY A 4 -31.30 -27.42 4.67
N ALA A 5 -31.14 -26.91 5.89
CA ALA A 5 -30.92 -25.48 6.14
C ALA A 5 -29.49 -25.01 5.81
N ARG A 6 -28.47 -25.88 5.97
CA ARG A 6 -27.06 -25.55 5.68
C ARG A 6 -26.81 -25.32 4.18
N GLY A 7 -27.53 -26.01 3.31
CA GLY A 7 -27.39 -25.85 1.85
C GLY A 7 -28.08 -24.60 1.29
N ALA A 8 -29.13 -24.10 1.95
CA ALA A 8 -29.88 -22.94 1.47
C ALA A 8 -29.09 -21.62 1.62
N GLY A 9 -28.42 -21.42 2.75
CA GLY A 9 -27.59 -20.24 3.02
C GLY A 9 -26.45 -20.09 2.00
N LEU A 10 -25.64 -21.13 1.83
CA LEU A 10 -24.52 -21.13 0.89
C LEU A 10 -24.97 -20.93 -0.57
N ARG A 11 -26.10 -21.53 -0.98
CA ARG A 11 -26.65 -21.33 -2.33
C ARG A 11 -27.10 -19.88 -2.56
N THR A 12 -27.65 -19.22 -1.54
CA THR A 12 -28.01 -17.80 -1.64
C THR A 12 -26.79 -16.89 -1.70
N LEU A 13 -25.74 -17.19 -0.91
CA LEU A 13 -24.47 -16.47 -0.97
C LEU A 13 -23.78 -16.59 -2.32
N VAL A 14 -23.71 -17.80 -2.89
CA VAL A 14 -23.10 -17.99 -4.22
C VAL A 14 -23.88 -17.21 -5.30
N ARG A 15 -25.21 -17.16 -5.21
CA ARG A 15 -26.04 -16.33 -6.10
C ARG A 15 -25.77 -14.83 -5.91
N LEU A 16 -25.52 -14.39 -4.69
CA LEU A 16 -25.20 -13.00 -4.39
C LEU A 16 -23.79 -12.62 -4.83
N GLU A 17 -22.79 -13.49 -4.64
CA GLU A 17 -21.46 -13.27 -5.21
C GLU A 17 -21.51 -13.22 -6.73
N ARG A 18 -22.30 -14.07 -7.40
CA ARG A 18 -22.51 -13.94 -8.84
C ARG A 18 -23.04 -12.56 -9.24
N ARG A 19 -23.95 -11.98 -8.43
CA ARG A 19 -24.43 -10.61 -8.64
C ARG A 19 -23.35 -9.56 -8.35
N HIS A 20 -22.54 -9.74 -7.32
CA HIS A 20 -21.41 -8.85 -7.01
C HIS A 20 -20.35 -8.88 -8.10
N VAL A 21 -20.00 -10.06 -8.62
CA VAL A 21 -19.11 -10.23 -9.77
C VAL A 21 -19.70 -9.53 -11.00
N ARG A 22 -21.00 -9.71 -11.28
CA ARG A 22 -21.67 -9.00 -12.38
C ARG A 22 -21.65 -7.48 -12.18
N ALA A 23 -21.88 -6.97 -10.98
CA ALA A 23 -21.82 -5.54 -10.68
C ALA A 23 -20.39 -4.98 -10.82
N ASN A 24 -19.37 -5.77 -10.49
CA ASN A 24 -17.97 -5.41 -10.73
C ASN A 24 -17.64 -5.40 -12.22
N ALA A 25 -18.09 -6.40 -12.97
CA ALA A 25 -17.92 -6.45 -14.43
C ALA A 25 -18.61 -5.24 -15.09
N ARG A 26 -19.83 -4.91 -14.66
CA ARG A 26 -20.54 -3.70 -15.12
C ARG A 26 -19.75 -2.43 -14.84
N PHE A 27 -19.17 -2.29 -13.64
CA PHE A 27 -18.34 -1.13 -13.32
C PHE A 27 -17.07 -1.03 -14.18
N LEU A 28 -16.42 -2.16 -14.48
CA LEU A 28 -15.24 -2.20 -15.34
C LEU A 28 -15.58 -1.87 -16.79
N LEU A 29 -16.70 -2.39 -17.30
CA LEU A 29 -17.19 -2.08 -18.63
C LEU A 29 -17.66 -0.64 -18.75
N PHE A 30 -18.30 -0.11 -17.71
CA PHE A 30 -18.63 1.31 -17.64
C PHE A 30 -17.37 2.18 -17.74
N ALA A 31 -16.27 1.78 -17.08
CA ALA A 31 -14.98 2.47 -17.22
C ALA A 31 -14.38 2.35 -18.63
N ALA A 32 -14.72 1.29 -19.37
CA ALA A 32 -14.40 1.11 -20.79
C ALA A 32 -15.43 1.74 -21.74
N GLY A 33 -16.48 2.40 -21.22
CA GLY A 33 -17.51 3.08 -22.02
C GLY A 33 -18.68 2.20 -22.48
N THR A 34 -18.89 1.00 -21.92
CA THR A 34 -19.97 0.08 -22.29
C THR A 34 -20.81 -0.36 -21.07
N ASP A 35 -22.09 -0.70 -21.25
CA ASP A 35 -22.94 -1.20 -20.15
C ASP A 35 -23.66 -2.52 -20.49
N ILE A 36 -23.36 -3.58 -19.74
CA ILE A 36 -23.96 -4.94 -19.85
C ILE A 36 -25.49 -4.92 -19.81
N ASP A 37 -26.09 -4.00 -19.04
CA ASP A 37 -27.52 -4.02 -18.73
C ASP A 37 -28.37 -3.23 -19.74
N GLU A 38 -27.80 -2.20 -20.37
CA GLU A 38 -28.46 -1.37 -21.40
C GLU A 38 -28.27 -1.96 -22.80
N GLU A 39 -27.09 -2.50 -23.09
CA GLU A 39 -26.74 -3.11 -24.38
C GLU A 39 -27.21 -4.57 -24.46
N ARG A 40 -28.29 -4.82 -25.22
CA ARG A 40 -28.91 -6.15 -25.35
C ARG A 40 -28.81 -6.76 -26.75
N ASP A 41 -28.37 -6.00 -27.73
CA ASP A 41 -28.33 -6.47 -29.11
C ASP A 41 -27.18 -7.46 -29.32
N PHE A 42 -27.35 -8.35 -30.29
CA PHE A 42 -26.32 -9.35 -30.62
C PHE A 42 -24.98 -8.69 -31.00
N LEU A 43 -25.05 -7.55 -31.68
CA LEU A 43 -23.88 -6.78 -32.08
C LEU A 43 -23.14 -6.21 -30.86
N ASP A 44 -23.86 -5.70 -29.87
CA ASP A 44 -23.26 -5.21 -28.64
C ASP A 44 -22.62 -6.34 -27.82
N ARG A 45 -23.26 -7.52 -27.77
CA ARG A 45 -22.69 -8.72 -27.13
C ARG A 45 -21.42 -9.20 -27.84
N ALA A 46 -21.41 -9.15 -29.17
CA ALA A 46 -20.22 -9.47 -29.96
C ALA A 46 -19.10 -8.44 -29.71
N TYR A 47 -19.44 -7.15 -29.59
CA TYR A 47 -18.49 -6.09 -29.25
C TYR A 47 -17.91 -6.25 -27.84
N GLN A 48 -18.73 -6.56 -26.84
CA GLN A 48 -18.29 -6.86 -25.47
C GLN A 48 -17.34 -8.07 -25.43
N LEU A 49 -17.63 -9.12 -26.22
CA LEU A 49 -16.75 -10.29 -26.35
C LEU A 49 -15.43 -9.92 -27.02
N TYR A 50 -15.47 -9.12 -28.09
CA TYR A 50 -14.29 -8.60 -28.77
C TYR A 50 -13.40 -7.80 -27.80
N LEU A 51 -13.97 -6.87 -27.03
CA LEU A 51 -13.25 -6.10 -26.02
C LEU A 51 -12.57 -7.02 -24.99
N LEU A 52 -13.27 -8.05 -24.51
CA LEU A 52 -12.71 -9.00 -23.57
C LEU A 52 -11.53 -9.78 -24.18
N ILE A 53 -11.67 -10.29 -25.40
CA ILE A 53 -10.60 -11.01 -26.11
C ILE A 53 -9.40 -10.08 -26.32
N PHE A 54 -9.65 -8.86 -26.81
CA PHE A 54 -8.62 -7.86 -27.04
C PHE A 54 -7.86 -7.52 -25.74
N MET A 55 -8.57 -7.32 -24.64
CA MET A 55 -7.98 -7.06 -23.32
C MET A 55 -7.13 -8.24 -22.83
N VAL A 56 -7.60 -9.48 -23.00
CA VAL A 56 -6.85 -10.67 -22.59
C VAL A 56 -5.58 -10.84 -23.43
N ILE A 57 -5.66 -10.68 -24.75
CA ILE A 57 -4.50 -10.76 -25.66
C ILE A 57 -3.52 -9.63 -25.34
N SER A 58 -4.01 -8.39 -25.19
CA SER A 58 -3.18 -7.24 -24.84
C SER A 58 -2.47 -7.45 -23.51
N LEU A 59 -3.15 -7.97 -22.49
CA LEU A 59 -2.55 -8.28 -21.20
C LEU A 59 -1.46 -9.37 -21.31
N ALA A 60 -1.72 -10.43 -22.09
CA ALA A 60 -0.76 -11.50 -22.30
C ALA A 60 0.50 -11.02 -23.03
N LEU A 61 0.33 -10.24 -24.11
CA LEU A 61 1.45 -9.64 -24.84
C LEU A 61 2.21 -8.63 -23.98
N SER A 62 1.51 -7.81 -23.20
CA SER A 62 2.13 -6.87 -22.26
C SER A 62 2.96 -7.60 -21.20
N PHE A 63 2.44 -8.71 -20.66
CA PHE A 63 3.18 -9.51 -19.68
C PHE A 63 4.41 -10.19 -20.31
N ALA A 64 4.30 -10.70 -21.54
CA ALA A 64 5.44 -11.25 -22.28
C ALA A 64 6.53 -10.19 -22.52
N GLN A 65 6.15 -8.96 -22.88
CA GLN A 65 7.08 -7.84 -23.02
C GLN A 65 7.76 -7.49 -21.68
N VAL A 66 7.01 -7.55 -20.57
CA VAL A 66 7.56 -7.32 -19.24
C VAL A 66 8.58 -8.41 -18.85
N LEU A 67 8.37 -9.67 -19.24
CA LEU A 67 9.36 -10.74 -19.05
C LEU A 67 10.63 -10.50 -19.89
N ASP A 68 10.50 -10.05 -21.14
CA ASP A 68 11.65 -9.70 -21.98
C ASP A 68 12.47 -8.55 -21.36
N LEU A 69 11.80 -7.50 -20.89
CA LEU A 69 12.45 -6.41 -20.15
C LEU A 69 13.14 -6.88 -18.86
N ALA A 70 12.57 -7.87 -18.17
CA ALA A 70 13.19 -8.47 -17.00
C ALA A 70 14.45 -9.27 -17.36
N GLY A 71 14.46 -9.95 -18.51
CA GLY A 71 15.64 -10.60 -19.08
C GLY A 71 16.75 -9.59 -19.41
N GLN A 72 16.40 -8.48 -20.06
CA GLN A 72 17.34 -7.40 -20.36
C GLN A 72 17.91 -6.75 -19.09
N LEU A 73 17.07 -6.58 -18.05
CA LEU A 73 17.50 -6.09 -16.75
C LEU A 73 18.52 -7.04 -16.10
N ARG A 74 18.29 -8.35 -16.18
CA ARG A 74 19.23 -9.36 -15.70
C ARG A 74 20.57 -9.25 -16.42
N GLU A 75 20.57 -9.12 -17.74
CA GLU A 75 21.79 -8.95 -18.54
C GLU A 75 22.57 -7.69 -18.13
N GLY A 76 21.87 -6.57 -17.89
CA GLY A 76 22.49 -5.32 -17.47
C GLY A 76 23.04 -5.33 -16.03
N LEU A 77 22.39 -6.03 -15.10
CA LEU A 77 22.82 -6.12 -13.70
C LEU A 77 23.85 -7.23 -13.43
N GLY A 78 23.91 -8.23 -14.31
CA GLY A 78 24.66 -9.46 -14.11
C GLY A 78 23.91 -10.49 -13.25
N VAL A 79 24.11 -11.77 -13.58
CA VAL A 79 23.36 -12.92 -13.05
C VAL A 79 23.40 -13.01 -11.51
N THR A 80 24.55 -12.70 -10.91
CA THR A 80 24.74 -12.85 -9.45
C THR A 80 23.96 -11.79 -8.66
N VAL A 81 23.95 -10.55 -9.14
CA VAL A 81 23.25 -9.42 -8.51
C VAL A 81 21.75 -9.57 -8.74
N SER A 82 21.33 -9.92 -9.96
CA SER A 82 19.92 -10.13 -10.30
C SER A 82 19.32 -11.28 -9.50
N ALA A 83 20.03 -12.40 -9.35
CA ALA A 83 19.56 -13.53 -8.55
C ALA A 83 19.40 -13.13 -7.07
N ARG A 84 20.38 -12.46 -6.46
CA ARG A 84 20.25 -11.99 -5.06
C ARG A 84 19.06 -11.06 -4.86
N LEU A 85 18.85 -10.14 -5.80
CA LEU A 85 17.68 -9.26 -5.81
C LEU A 85 16.37 -10.06 -5.90
N ALA A 86 16.29 -11.03 -6.79
CA ALA A 86 15.10 -11.87 -6.95
C ALA A 86 14.77 -12.66 -5.66
N HIS A 87 15.77 -13.29 -5.03
CA HIS A 87 15.59 -14.00 -3.76
C HIS A 87 15.13 -13.06 -2.65
N LEU A 88 15.70 -11.86 -2.57
CA LEU A 88 15.31 -10.86 -1.58
C LEU A 88 13.88 -10.35 -1.81
N LEU A 89 13.50 -10.11 -3.07
CA LEU A 89 12.14 -9.72 -3.42
C LEU A 89 11.11 -10.83 -3.14
N LEU A 90 11.48 -12.10 -3.33
CA LEU A 90 10.62 -13.24 -3.01
C LEU A 90 10.30 -13.30 -1.51
N VAL A 91 11.22 -12.84 -0.66
CA VAL A 91 10.98 -12.73 0.80
C VAL A 91 10.25 -11.44 1.13
N LEU A 92 10.67 -10.29 0.59
CA LEU A 92 10.08 -9.00 0.96
C LEU A 92 8.64 -8.83 0.48
N ALA A 93 8.27 -9.33 -0.69
CA ALA A 93 6.92 -9.12 -1.21
C ALA A 93 5.84 -9.73 -0.29
N PRO A 94 5.94 -10.99 0.18
CA PRO A 94 5.00 -11.55 1.16
C PRO A 94 4.98 -10.78 2.48
N THR A 95 6.11 -10.24 2.94
CA THR A 95 6.16 -9.44 4.18
C THR A 95 5.38 -8.13 4.03
N ALA A 96 5.53 -7.45 2.90
CA ALA A 96 4.78 -6.25 2.58
C ALA A 96 3.28 -6.57 2.45
N GLY A 97 2.94 -7.68 1.78
CA GLY A 97 1.57 -8.19 1.68
C GLY A 97 0.95 -8.44 3.06
N LEU A 98 1.65 -9.14 3.96
CA LEU A 98 1.21 -9.42 5.32
C LEU A 98 0.89 -8.14 6.08
N VAL A 99 1.79 -7.15 6.06
CA VAL A 99 1.61 -5.89 6.79
C VAL A 99 0.46 -5.08 6.18
N ALA A 100 0.43 -4.96 4.84
CA ALA A 100 -0.61 -4.20 4.15
C ALA A 100 -2.01 -4.79 4.37
N TRP A 101 -2.15 -6.11 4.19
CA TRP A 101 -3.40 -6.82 4.41
C TRP A 101 -3.80 -6.85 5.88
N GLY A 102 -2.85 -7.10 6.79
CA GLY A 102 -3.11 -7.12 8.23
C GLY A 102 -3.60 -5.77 8.72
N VAL A 103 -2.93 -4.68 8.34
CA VAL A 103 -3.36 -3.32 8.68
C VAL A 103 -4.72 -2.98 8.05
N SER A 104 -4.96 -3.37 6.79
CA SER A 104 -6.27 -3.21 6.14
C SER A 104 -7.38 -3.92 6.91
N ASP A 105 -7.18 -5.18 7.26
CA ASP A 105 -8.20 -6.03 7.88
C ASP A 105 -8.39 -5.76 9.38
N LEU A 106 -7.43 -5.09 10.02
CA LEU A 106 -7.56 -4.54 11.37
C LEU A 106 -8.26 -3.18 11.38
N ARG A 107 -8.26 -2.44 10.27
CA ARG A 107 -9.05 -1.20 10.13
C ARG A 107 -10.52 -1.49 9.79
N GLU A 108 -10.77 -2.51 8.99
CA GLU A 108 -12.10 -2.88 8.48
C GLU A 108 -12.24 -4.40 8.44
N THR A 109 -13.41 -4.95 8.79
CA THR A 109 -13.50 -6.38 9.07
C THR A 109 -13.08 -7.23 7.85
N PRO A 110 -12.34 -8.33 8.08
CA PRO A 110 -11.98 -9.28 7.02
C PRO A 110 -13.20 -10.06 6.50
N LEU A 111 -14.40 -9.84 7.04
CA LEU A 111 -15.68 -10.23 6.45
C LEU A 111 -16.33 -8.94 5.93
N ARG A 112 -16.27 -8.66 4.62
CA ARG A 112 -16.74 -7.41 4.02
C ARG A 112 -18.17 -7.59 3.53
N LEU A 113 -19.07 -6.72 3.98
CA LEU A 113 -20.48 -6.76 3.61
C LEU A 113 -20.88 -5.46 2.92
N THR A 114 -21.55 -5.54 1.78
CA THR A 114 -22.14 -4.37 1.12
C THR A 114 -23.47 -3.98 1.78
N ALA A 115 -24.00 -2.80 1.46
CA ALA A 115 -25.26 -2.31 2.03
C ALA A 115 -26.44 -3.31 1.89
N PRO A 116 -26.69 -3.94 0.72
CA PRO A 116 -27.74 -4.95 0.61
C PRO A 116 -27.42 -6.22 1.41
N ASP A 117 -26.14 -6.58 1.59
CA ASP A 117 -25.77 -7.75 2.39
C ASP A 117 -26.05 -7.49 3.88
N ILE A 118 -25.79 -6.27 4.36
CA ILE A 118 -26.08 -5.88 5.74
C ILE A 118 -27.59 -5.95 6.05
N THR A 119 -28.43 -5.50 5.12
CA THR A 119 -29.89 -5.49 5.36
C THR A 119 -30.53 -6.87 5.27
N TRP A 120 -30.03 -7.74 4.39
CA TRP A 120 -30.67 -9.03 4.10
C TRP A 120 -29.91 -10.26 4.62
N LEU A 121 -28.58 -10.29 4.51
CA LEU A 121 -27.77 -11.49 4.83
C LEU A 121 -27.37 -11.60 6.30
N ALA A 122 -27.19 -10.46 6.97
CA ALA A 122 -26.85 -10.35 8.38
C ALA A 122 -27.68 -11.24 9.32
N ARG A 123 -28.94 -11.52 8.95
CA ARG A 123 -29.91 -12.25 9.78
C ARG A 123 -30.02 -13.74 9.44
N VAL A 124 -29.52 -14.16 8.28
CA VAL A 124 -29.77 -15.49 7.71
C VAL A 124 -28.49 -16.31 7.59
N VAL A 125 -27.35 -15.64 7.43
CA VAL A 125 -26.09 -16.30 7.08
C VAL A 125 -25.15 -16.41 8.27
N ARG A 126 -24.48 -17.56 8.38
CA ARG A 126 -23.45 -17.82 9.38
C ARG A 126 -22.11 -17.18 8.98
N PRO A 127 -21.31 -16.70 9.95
CA PRO A 127 -20.03 -16.07 9.65
C PRO A 127 -19.03 -17.00 8.93
N GLU A 128 -19.10 -18.31 9.20
CA GLU A 128 -18.28 -19.33 8.53
C GLU A 128 -18.59 -19.41 7.01
N GLU A 129 -19.87 -19.29 6.63
CA GLU A 129 -20.27 -19.33 5.22
C GLU A 129 -19.81 -18.08 4.47
N LEU A 130 -19.88 -16.90 5.12
CA LEU A 130 -19.32 -15.66 4.57
C LEU A 130 -17.80 -15.73 4.41
N PHE A 131 -17.11 -16.34 5.38
CA PHE A 131 -15.67 -16.53 5.32
C PHE A 131 -15.28 -17.40 4.12
N VAL A 132 -15.91 -18.55 3.94
CA VAL A 132 -15.63 -19.48 2.83
C VAL A 132 -15.87 -18.81 1.48
N VAL A 133 -17.01 -18.12 1.31
CA VAL A 133 -17.38 -17.48 0.06
C VAL A 133 -16.37 -16.37 -0.32
N ARG A 134 -15.94 -15.59 0.68
CA ARG A 134 -14.92 -14.57 0.45
C ARG A 134 -13.55 -15.18 0.15
N LEU A 135 -13.18 -16.25 0.83
CA LEU A 135 -11.93 -16.97 0.62
C LEU A 135 -11.84 -17.49 -0.84
N LEU A 136 -12.92 -18.11 -1.32
CA LEU A 136 -13.04 -18.62 -2.70
C LEU A 136 -12.92 -17.51 -3.76
N ARG A 137 -13.27 -16.27 -3.41
CA ARG A 137 -13.14 -15.12 -4.29
C ARG A 137 -11.73 -14.51 -4.27
N ASP A 138 -11.15 -14.32 -3.09
CA ASP A 138 -9.92 -13.55 -2.91
C ASP A 138 -8.66 -14.40 -3.20
N LEU A 139 -8.61 -15.67 -2.77
CA LEU A 139 -7.42 -16.51 -2.93
C LEU A 139 -7.00 -16.80 -4.38
N PRO A 140 -7.89 -17.15 -5.34
CA PRO A 140 -7.45 -17.44 -6.70
C PRO A 140 -6.86 -16.20 -7.39
N VAL A 141 -7.39 -15.02 -7.08
CA VAL A 141 -6.87 -13.75 -7.63
C VAL A 141 -5.48 -13.46 -7.06
N ILE A 142 -5.31 -13.65 -5.75
CA ILE A 142 -4.00 -13.47 -5.10
C ILE A 142 -3.00 -14.49 -5.66
N ALA A 143 -3.37 -15.76 -5.74
CA ALA A 143 -2.52 -16.83 -6.27
C ALA A 143 -2.10 -16.57 -7.72
N LEU A 144 -3.03 -16.14 -8.58
CA LEU A 144 -2.72 -15.82 -9.98
C LEU A 144 -1.79 -14.60 -10.09
N ALA A 145 -2.10 -13.50 -9.40
CA ALA A 145 -1.29 -12.29 -9.46
C ALA A 145 0.12 -12.51 -8.90
N SER A 146 0.24 -13.28 -7.82
CA SER A 146 1.54 -13.65 -7.22
C SER A 146 2.30 -14.69 -8.04
N ALA A 147 1.62 -15.62 -8.72
CA ALA A 147 2.26 -16.52 -9.68
C ALA A 147 2.87 -15.77 -10.86
N LEU A 148 2.17 -14.76 -11.41
CA LEU A 148 2.72 -13.88 -12.45
C LEU A 148 3.92 -13.08 -11.94
N GLY A 149 3.83 -12.53 -10.72
CA GLY A 149 4.97 -11.86 -10.08
C GLY A 149 6.15 -12.81 -9.80
N GLY A 150 5.88 -14.05 -9.40
CA GLY A 150 6.88 -15.09 -9.19
C GLY A 150 7.56 -15.53 -10.47
N ALA A 151 6.82 -15.65 -11.58
CA ALA A 151 7.41 -15.91 -12.90
C ALA A 151 8.37 -14.79 -13.32
N LEU A 152 8.01 -13.52 -13.08
CA LEU A 152 8.91 -12.39 -13.31
C LEU A 152 10.19 -12.48 -12.46
N LEU A 153 10.06 -12.82 -11.16
CA LEU A 153 11.23 -13.02 -10.30
C LEU A 153 12.10 -14.19 -10.75
N GLY A 154 11.48 -15.27 -11.25
CA GLY A 154 12.17 -16.43 -11.82
C GLY A 154 13.00 -16.07 -13.06
N GLU A 155 12.46 -15.21 -13.94
CA GLU A 155 13.20 -14.71 -15.10
C GLU A 155 14.43 -13.89 -14.68
N ILE A 156 14.27 -13.00 -13.68
CA ILE A 156 15.37 -12.20 -13.11
C ILE A 156 16.44 -13.09 -12.46
N ALA A 157 16.01 -14.18 -11.81
CA ALA A 157 16.89 -15.16 -11.19
C ALA A 157 17.53 -16.15 -12.18
N SER A 158 17.12 -16.18 -13.46
CA SER A 158 17.52 -17.17 -14.46
C SER A 158 17.25 -18.63 -14.04
N ASP A 159 16.11 -18.84 -13.38
CA ASP A 159 15.72 -20.13 -12.79
C ASP A 159 14.39 -20.65 -13.36
N HIS A 160 13.96 -21.82 -12.88
CA HIS A 160 12.71 -22.46 -13.29
C HIS A 160 11.48 -21.58 -12.96
N LEU A 161 10.97 -20.90 -13.99
CA LEU A 161 9.80 -20.00 -13.94
C LEU A 161 8.60 -20.60 -13.17
N GLY A 162 8.26 -21.86 -13.43
CA GLY A 162 7.12 -22.53 -12.79
C GLY A 162 7.29 -22.73 -11.29
N LEU A 163 8.49 -23.03 -10.83
CA LEU A 163 8.78 -23.22 -9.40
C LEU A 163 8.76 -21.88 -8.66
N TRP A 164 9.32 -20.82 -9.25
CA TRP A 164 9.28 -19.47 -8.68
C TRP A 164 7.85 -18.91 -8.64
N ALA A 165 7.05 -19.15 -9.69
CA ALA A 165 5.63 -18.81 -9.70
C ALA A 165 4.87 -19.51 -8.56
N ALA A 166 5.06 -20.82 -8.40
CA ALA A 166 4.40 -21.60 -7.35
C ALA A 166 4.86 -21.19 -5.94
N ALA A 167 6.16 -20.98 -5.72
CA ALA A 167 6.72 -20.55 -4.45
C ALA A 167 6.21 -19.16 -4.04
N CYS A 168 6.21 -18.20 -4.97
CA CYS A 168 5.68 -16.86 -4.72
C CYS A 168 4.19 -16.90 -4.39
N ALA A 169 3.41 -17.72 -5.11
CA ALA A 169 1.99 -17.88 -4.85
C ALA A 169 1.71 -18.47 -3.46
N ALA A 170 2.40 -19.55 -3.08
CA ALA A 170 2.27 -20.15 -1.77
C ALA A 170 2.65 -19.16 -0.65
N LEU A 171 3.79 -18.46 -0.78
CA LEU A 171 4.19 -17.47 0.22
C LEU A 171 3.20 -16.29 0.33
N MET A 172 2.63 -15.82 -0.78
CA MET A 172 1.60 -14.78 -0.74
C MET A 172 0.30 -15.26 -0.09
N LEU A 173 -0.08 -16.52 -0.32
CA LEU A 173 -1.22 -17.15 0.35
C LEU A 173 -0.95 -17.24 1.87
N THR A 174 0.25 -17.65 2.31
CA THR A 174 0.58 -17.67 3.74
C THR A 174 0.45 -16.28 4.37
N ALA A 175 0.98 -15.25 3.72
CA ALA A 175 0.89 -13.88 4.19
C ALA A 175 -0.57 -13.40 4.31
N ARG A 176 -1.41 -13.75 3.33
CA ARG A 176 -2.84 -13.43 3.34
C ARG A 176 -3.59 -14.17 4.44
N LEU A 177 -3.38 -15.48 4.58
CA LEU A 177 -4.04 -16.32 5.57
C LEU A 177 -3.63 -15.93 6.99
N PHE A 178 -2.35 -15.60 7.21
CA PHE A 178 -1.86 -15.09 8.49
C PHE A 178 -2.49 -13.73 8.84
N ALA A 179 -2.58 -12.81 7.88
CA ALA A 179 -3.25 -11.53 8.07
C ALA A 179 -4.75 -11.69 8.40
N LEU A 180 -5.43 -12.65 7.75
CA LEU A 180 -6.82 -12.99 8.03
C LEU A 180 -6.99 -13.59 9.43
N ASP A 181 -6.17 -14.58 9.78
CA ASP A 181 -6.22 -15.29 11.06
C ASP A 181 -5.99 -14.35 12.26
N THR A 182 -5.04 -13.41 12.11
CA THR A 182 -4.77 -12.37 13.11
C THR A 182 -5.90 -11.35 13.19
N ALA A 183 -6.44 -10.89 12.06
CA ALA A 183 -7.53 -9.92 12.04
C ALA A 183 -8.86 -10.48 12.58
N LEU A 184 -9.18 -11.75 12.29
CA LEU A 184 -10.41 -12.41 12.75
C LEU A 184 -10.49 -12.55 14.28
N SER A 185 -9.36 -12.53 14.98
CA SER A 185 -9.33 -12.55 16.44
C SER A 185 -10.16 -11.40 17.07
N ARG A 186 -10.24 -10.25 16.39
CA ARG A 186 -11.02 -9.09 16.86
C ARG A 186 -12.53 -9.26 16.73
N SER A 187 -12.97 -10.03 15.72
CA SER A 187 -14.39 -10.34 15.52
C SER A 187 -14.88 -11.42 16.48
N VAL A 188 -14.00 -12.29 16.97
CA VAL A 188 -14.31 -13.27 18.01
C VAL A 188 -14.32 -12.63 19.41
N ALA A 189 -13.46 -11.62 19.63
CA ALA A 189 -13.38 -10.98 20.93
C ALA A 189 -14.68 -10.26 21.33
N GLY A 190 -15.14 -10.52 22.56
CA GLY A 190 -16.28 -9.83 23.16
C GLY A 190 -16.05 -8.31 23.31
N PRO A 191 -17.13 -7.52 23.47
CA PRO A 191 -17.10 -6.06 23.35
C PRO A 191 -16.11 -5.38 24.32
N ARG A 192 -15.94 -5.93 25.52
CA ARG A 192 -15.01 -5.39 26.54
C ARG A 192 -13.53 -5.65 26.20
N ARG A 193 -13.22 -6.75 25.51
CA ARG A 193 -11.84 -7.17 25.18
C ARG A 193 -11.42 -6.82 23.75
N ARG A 194 -12.35 -6.37 22.91
CA ARG A 194 -12.13 -6.07 21.49
C ARG A 194 -11.02 -5.04 21.23
N ARG A 195 -10.92 -4.01 22.09
CA ARG A 195 -9.82 -3.03 22.00
C ARG A 195 -8.46 -3.67 22.29
N ALA A 196 -8.37 -4.52 23.31
CA ALA A 196 -7.13 -5.24 23.59
C ALA A 196 -6.80 -6.21 22.45
N ALA A 197 -7.77 -6.98 21.94
CA ALA A 197 -7.58 -7.90 20.83
C ALA A 197 -7.10 -7.19 19.54
N THR A 198 -7.68 -6.02 19.22
CA THR A 198 -7.21 -5.21 18.08
C THR A 198 -5.78 -4.71 18.26
N VAL A 199 -5.44 -4.18 19.44
CA VAL A 199 -4.07 -3.74 19.74
C VAL A 199 -3.08 -4.90 19.66
N VAL A 200 -3.40 -6.04 20.26
CA VAL A 200 -2.56 -7.24 20.20
C VAL A 200 -2.38 -7.71 18.77
N ALA A 201 -3.44 -7.75 17.96
CA ALA A 201 -3.32 -8.12 16.55
C ALA A 201 -2.48 -7.12 15.75
N TYR A 202 -2.59 -5.81 16.01
CA TYR A 202 -1.69 -4.82 15.42
C TYR A 202 -0.23 -5.07 15.81
N VAL A 203 0.03 -5.36 17.09
CA VAL A 203 1.38 -5.67 17.58
C VAL A 203 1.91 -6.94 16.92
N ILE A 204 1.10 -7.99 16.78
CA ILE A 204 1.50 -9.24 16.12
C ILE A 204 1.86 -8.97 14.65
N VAL A 205 1.02 -8.27 13.90
CA VAL A 205 1.27 -7.93 12.48
C VAL A 205 2.52 -7.05 12.33
N ALA A 206 2.71 -6.08 13.21
CA ALA A 206 3.88 -5.21 13.17
C ALA A 206 5.17 -5.96 13.56
N ALA A 207 5.12 -6.78 14.62
CA ALA A 207 6.24 -7.57 15.09
C ALA A 207 6.64 -8.66 14.09
N SER A 208 5.67 -9.33 13.46
CA SER A 208 5.95 -10.33 12.42
C SER A 208 6.52 -9.67 11.16
N GLY A 209 5.97 -8.53 10.73
CA GLY A 209 6.51 -7.74 9.63
C GLY A 209 7.96 -7.30 9.89
N LEU A 210 8.24 -6.77 11.09
CA LEU A 210 9.59 -6.36 11.48
C LEU A 210 10.54 -7.54 11.59
N ALA A 211 10.12 -8.65 12.21
CA ALA A 211 10.94 -9.84 12.34
C ALA A 211 11.31 -10.42 10.96
N LEU A 212 10.36 -10.49 10.04
CA LEU A 212 10.62 -10.97 8.68
C LEU A 212 11.49 -9.98 7.89
N LEU A 213 11.35 -8.68 8.10
CA LEU A 213 12.23 -7.67 7.51
C LEU A 213 13.68 -7.84 7.98
N LEU A 214 13.89 -8.01 9.29
CA LEU A 214 15.22 -8.25 9.87
C LEU A 214 15.81 -9.59 9.42
N ALA A 215 14.97 -10.61 9.24
CA ALA A 215 15.36 -11.91 8.73
C ALA A 215 15.45 -11.98 7.20
N ALA A 216 15.15 -10.91 6.46
CA ALA A 216 15.04 -10.97 5.00
C ALA A 216 16.36 -11.37 4.34
N ALA A 217 17.48 -10.80 4.78
CA ALA A 217 18.80 -11.12 4.25
C ALA A 217 19.23 -12.59 4.52
N PRO A 218 19.18 -13.11 5.76
CA PRO A 218 19.52 -14.51 6.00
C PRO A 218 18.53 -15.48 5.33
N LEU A 219 17.23 -15.14 5.26
CA LEU A 219 16.24 -15.95 4.56
C LEU A 219 16.51 -16.00 3.05
N ALA A 220 16.83 -14.85 2.43
CA ALA A 220 17.20 -14.79 1.02
C ALA A 220 18.46 -15.60 0.72
N ALA A 221 19.42 -15.66 1.65
CA ALA A 221 20.62 -16.49 1.50
C ALA A 221 20.35 -18.00 1.61
N LEU A 222 19.31 -18.41 2.34
CA LEU A 222 18.88 -19.81 2.48
C LEU A 222 17.95 -20.26 1.35
N LEU A 223 17.32 -19.31 0.67
CA LEU A 223 16.33 -19.55 -0.39
C LEU A 223 16.85 -20.45 -1.53
N PRO A 224 18.08 -20.31 -2.06
CA PRO A 224 18.58 -21.20 -3.10
C PRO A 224 18.59 -22.67 -2.68
N ARG A 225 18.93 -22.95 -1.42
CA ARG A 225 18.88 -24.31 -0.87
C ARG A 225 17.44 -24.80 -0.76
N ALA A 226 16.53 -23.96 -0.28
CA ALA A 226 15.11 -24.31 -0.21
C ALA A 226 14.50 -24.59 -1.60
N LEU A 227 14.81 -23.76 -2.59
CA LEU A 227 14.33 -23.92 -3.96
C LEU A 227 14.97 -25.13 -4.66
N SER A 228 16.20 -25.51 -4.30
CA SER A 228 16.84 -26.74 -4.78
C SER A 228 16.12 -28.02 -4.35
N LEU A 229 15.34 -27.96 -3.25
CA LEU A 229 14.43 -29.06 -2.84
C LEU A 229 13.18 -29.13 -3.73
N GLY A 230 13.05 -28.28 -4.74
CA GLY A 230 12.01 -28.37 -5.74
C GLY A 230 10.61 -28.21 -5.15
N ALA A 231 9.69 -29.06 -5.62
CA ALA A 231 8.30 -29.09 -5.20
C ALA A 231 8.12 -29.34 -3.68
N TYR A 232 9.05 -30.00 -3.01
CA TYR A 232 8.94 -30.28 -1.56
C TYR A 232 8.85 -29.00 -0.73
N SER A 233 9.60 -27.96 -1.10
CA SER A 233 9.56 -26.67 -0.42
C SER A 233 8.18 -26.02 -0.50
N VAL A 234 7.55 -26.05 -1.69
CA VAL A 234 6.20 -25.52 -1.92
C VAL A 234 5.16 -26.32 -1.15
N VAL A 235 5.27 -27.65 -1.11
CA VAL A 235 4.35 -28.51 -0.37
C VAL A 235 4.37 -28.21 1.13
N VAL A 236 5.55 -27.99 1.72
CA VAL A 236 5.67 -27.61 3.14
C VAL A 236 4.96 -26.29 3.44
N VAL A 237 5.10 -25.29 2.55
CA VAL A 237 4.40 -24.00 2.70
C VAL A 237 2.88 -24.19 2.59
N LEU A 238 2.41 -25.00 1.64
CA LEU A 238 0.98 -25.30 1.48
C LEU A 238 0.40 -26.06 2.69
N LEU A 239 1.18 -26.90 3.36
CA LEU A 239 0.75 -27.54 4.62
C LEU A 239 0.57 -26.51 5.73
N ALA A 240 1.45 -25.50 5.81
CA ALA A 240 1.28 -24.38 6.74
C ALA A 240 0.04 -23.54 6.40
N ASP A 241 -0.24 -23.33 5.10
CA ASP A 241 -1.46 -22.66 4.64
C ASP A 241 -2.73 -23.39 5.09
N LEU A 242 -2.75 -24.72 4.99
CA LEU A 242 -3.88 -25.53 5.45
C LEU A 242 -4.11 -25.39 6.96
N LEU A 243 -3.05 -25.30 7.77
CA LEU A 243 -3.16 -25.06 9.20
C LEU A 243 -3.72 -23.67 9.50
N LEU A 244 -3.21 -22.62 8.84
CA LEU A 244 -3.71 -21.24 8.99
C LEU A 244 -5.17 -21.11 8.53
N LEU A 245 -5.53 -21.83 7.47
CA LEU A 245 -6.90 -21.89 6.99
C LEU A 245 -7.83 -22.55 8.02
N GLY A 246 -7.37 -23.64 8.66
CA GLY A 246 -8.09 -24.31 9.73
C GLY A 246 -8.31 -23.41 10.95
N THR A 247 -7.29 -22.68 11.39
CA THR A 247 -7.41 -21.75 12.53
C THR A 247 -8.31 -20.56 12.21
N ALA A 248 -8.17 -19.98 11.02
CA ALA A 248 -9.02 -18.88 10.56
C ALA A 248 -10.48 -19.33 10.40
N GLY A 249 -10.71 -20.52 9.84
CA GLY A 249 -12.02 -21.15 9.73
C GLY A 249 -12.66 -21.33 11.10
N ASN A 250 -11.95 -21.92 12.06
CA ASN A 250 -12.44 -22.08 13.43
C ASN A 250 -12.80 -20.74 14.09
N LYS A 251 -11.95 -19.71 13.94
CA LYS A 251 -12.25 -18.36 14.44
C LYS A 251 -13.49 -17.76 13.76
N SER A 252 -13.69 -18.01 12.47
CA SER A 252 -14.85 -17.50 11.74
C SER A 252 -16.18 -18.04 12.30
N CYS A 253 -16.21 -19.30 12.77
CA CYS A 253 -17.40 -19.89 13.40
C CYS A 253 -17.86 -19.12 14.65
N TYR A 254 -16.94 -18.50 15.37
CA TYR A 254 -17.20 -17.75 16.61
C TYR A 254 -17.24 -16.22 16.42
N ALA A 255 -17.24 -15.74 15.18
CA ALA A 255 -17.26 -14.30 14.92
C ALA A 255 -18.63 -13.68 15.28
N ASP A 256 -18.59 -12.56 16.01
CA ASP A 256 -19.76 -11.77 16.37
C ASP A 256 -20.30 -11.00 15.16
N MET A 257 -21.43 -11.45 14.60
CA MET A 257 -22.02 -10.86 13.40
C MET A 257 -22.48 -9.42 13.61
N ALA A 258 -22.96 -9.06 14.81
CA ALA A 258 -23.40 -7.70 15.10
C ALA A 258 -22.24 -6.71 14.94
N PHE A 259 -21.06 -7.09 15.43
CA PHE A 259 -19.86 -6.31 15.22
C PHE A 259 -19.44 -6.21 13.76
N VAL A 260 -19.50 -7.33 13.03
CA VAL A 260 -19.14 -7.36 11.61
C VAL A 260 -20.02 -6.41 10.81
N ILE A 261 -21.31 -6.32 11.13
CA ILE A 261 -22.24 -5.38 10.50
C ILE A 261 -21.85 -3.92 10.81
N ASP A 262 -21.66 -3.60 12.09
CA ASP A 262 -21.32 -2.24 12.53
C ASP A 262 -19.96 -1.76 11.97
N ASP A 263 -18.96 -2.66 11.88
CA ASP A 263 -17.63 -2.33 11.34
C ASP A 263 -17.69 -2.09 9.82
N ASN A 264 -18.60 -2.76 9.11
CA ASN A 264 -18.75 -2.71 7.66
C ASN A 264 -19.56 -1.54 7.13
N GLU A 265 -20.24 -0.75 7.96
CA GLU A 265 -21.05 0.39 7.48
C GLU A 265 -20.24 1.34 6.57
N LEU A 266 -18.98 1.59 6.91
CA LEU A 266 -18.07 2.41 6.09
C LEU A 266 -17.66 1.74 4.78
N TYR A 267 -17.52 0.42 4.78
CA TYR A 267 -17.22 -0.33 3.56
C TYR A 267 -18.42 -0.34 2.63
N ALA A 268 -19.60 -0.68 3.14
CA ALA A 268 -20.87 -0.64 2.41
C ALA A 268 -21.13 0.73 1.78
N ALA A 269 -20.91 1.80 2.57
CA ALA A 269 -20.99 3.18 2.13
C ALA A 269 -20.03 3.54 0.98
N ARG A 270 -18.81 3.01 1.00
CA ARG A 270 -17.81 3.26 -0.06
C ARG A 270 -18.11 2.48 -1.32
N SER A 271 -18.60 1.25 -1.15
CA SER A 271 -18.99 0.40 -2.28
C SER A 271 -20.10 1.05 -3.10
N SER A 272 -21.09 1.69 -2.46
CA SER A 272 -22.16 2.38 -3.18
C SER A 272 -21.72 3.67 -3.87
N LEU A 273 -20.65 4.31 -3.40
CA LEU A 273 -20.12 5.55 -3.97
C LEU A 273 -19.01 5.30 -5.00
N ARG A 274 -18.68 4.04 -5.34
CA ARG A 274 -17.51 3.70 -6.17
C ARG A 274 -17.56 4.36 -7.55
N PHE A 275 -18.75 4.59 -8.13
CA PHE A 275 -18.90 5.29 -9.40
C PHE A 275 -18.36 6.73 -9.36
N LEU A 276 -18.48 7.42 -8.22
CA LEU A 276 -17.92 8.77 -8.05
C LEU A 276 -16.40 8.76 -8.16
N ALA A 277 -15.72 7.65 -7.84
CA ALA A 277 -14.27 7.59 -7.98
C ALA A 277 -13.81 7.75 -9.44
N LEU A 278 -14.64 7.37 -10.42
CA LEU A 278 -14.36 7.55 -11.84
C LEU A 278 -14.79 8.93 -12.35
N VAL A 279 -15.91 9.45 -11.85
CA VAL A 279 -16.50 10.73 -12.32
C VAL A 279 -15.85 11.94 -11.65
N ASP A 280 -15.68 11.89 -10.32
CA ASP A 280 -15.06 12.94 -9.51
C ASP A 280 -14.37 12.32 -8.27
N ALA A 281 -13.08 12.00 -8.44
CA ALA A 281 -12.25 11.44 -7.37
C ALA A 281 -12.19 12.36 -6.13
N GLY A 282 -12.32 13.68 -6.30
CA GLY A 282 -12.35 14.65 -5.21
C GLY A 282 -13.61 14.50 -4.36
N ALA A 283 -14.78 14.49 -5.00
CA ALA A 283 -16.06 14.25 -4.33
C ALA A 283 -16.10 12.88 -3.65
N TYR A 284 -15.54 11.84 -4.28
CA TYR A 284 -15.44 10.52 -3.66
C TYR A 284 -14.59 10.53 -2.38
N LYS A 285 -13.39 11.14 -2.41
CA LYS A 285 -12.50 11.26 -1.24
C LYS A 285 -13.17 12.05 -0.12
N GLU A 286 -13.83 13.16 -0.43
CA GLU A 286 -14.54 14.01 0.54
C GLU A 286 -15.75 13.29 1.17
N ALA A 287 -16.55 12.56 0.38
CA ALA A 287 -17.65 11.75 0.88
C ALA A 287 -17.16 10.63 1.82
N CYS A 288 -16.07 9.96 1.46
CA CYS A 288 -15.42 8.96 2.31
C CYS A 288 -14.91 9.59 3.63
N ARG A 289 -14.26 10.76 3.55
CA ARG A 289 -13.75 11.51 4.70
C ARG A 289 -14.86 11.86 5.67
N ARG A 290 -15.97 12.44 5.18
CA ARG A 290 -17.13 12.83 6.00
C ARG A 290 -17.75 11.64 6.72
N ARG A 291 -17.88 10.48 6.07
CA ARG A 291 -18.41 9.26 6.71
C ARG A 291 -17.45 8.70 7.76
N ARG A 292 -16.14 8.68 7.51
CA ARG A 292 -15.13 8.31 8.53
C ARG A 292 -15.19 9.21 9.76
N ALA A 293 -15.34 10.53 9.56
CA ALA A 293 -15.47 11.49 10.64
C ALA A 293 -16.73 11.25 11.49
N ARG A 294 -17.85 10.87 10.87
CA ARG A 294 -19.10 10.52 11.57
C ARG A 294 -18.99 9.25 12.42
N ARG A 295 -18.20 8.26 11.99
CA ARG A 295 -17.93 7.03 12.77
C ARG A 295 -17.15 7.31 14.06
N ASN A 296 -16.20 8.25 14.02
CA ASN A 296 -15.36 8.61 15.16
C ASN A 296 -15.95 9.76 15.99
N ARG A 297 -17.27 9.75 16.23
CA ARG A 297 -18.02 10.82 16.93
C ARG A 297 -17.57 11.13 18.37
N ARG A 298 -16.76 10.28 18.99
CA ARG A 298 -16.15 10.61 20.28
C ARG A 298 -14.99 11.57 20.03
N ALA A 299 -15.26 12.87 20.11
CA ALA A 299 -14.23 13.88 20.33
C ALA A 299 -13.37 13.40 21.51
N ARG A 300 -12.16 12.91 21.23
CA ARG A 300 -11.23 12.46 22.26
C ARG A 300 -10.70 13.72 22.95
N ARG A 301 -11.53 14.29 23.83
CA ARG A 301 -11.26 15.46 24.69
C ARG A 301 -10.08 15.25 25.66
N THR A 302 -9.43 14.10 25.64
CA THR A 302 -8.42 13.68 26.62
C THR A 302 -6.98 13.87 26.17
N TRP A 303 -6.71 14.31 24.92
CA TRP A 303 -5.34 14.62 24.52
C TRP A 303 -4.94 15.99 25.07
N ARG A 304 -4.06 15.98 26.06
CA ARG A 304 -3.43 17.19 26.58
C ARG A 304 -2.34 17.61 25.60
N PHE A 305 -2.61 18.65 24.81
CA PHE A 305 -1.60 19.26 23.96
C PHE A 305 -0.56 19.97 24.84
N ARG A 306 0.71 19.94 24.42
CA ARG A 306 1.74 20.70 25.13
C ARG A 306 1.57 22.19 24.80
N PRO A 307 1.69 23.11 25.78
CA PRO A 307 1.65 24.53 25.51
C PRO A 307 2.95 25.03 24.88
N GLY A 308 2.91 26.23 24.27
CA GLY A 308 4.08 26.93 23.73
C GLY A 308 4.57 26.39 22.39
N ARG A 309 5.89 26.45 22.15
CA ARG A 309 6.52 26.06 20.86
C ARG A 309 6.40 24.57 20.51
N LEU A 310 6.04 23.72 21.47
CA LEU A 310 5.80 22.28 21.23
C LEU A 310 4.33 21.96 20.93
N ALA A 311 3.46 22.96 20.93
CA ALA A 311 2.06 22.77 20.57
C ALA A 311 1.88 22.15 19.17
N PRO A 312 2.55 22.63 18.11
CA PRO A 312 2.42 22.07 16.76
C PRO A 312 2.90 20.62 16.70
N VAL A 313 4.04 20.29 17.32
CA VAL A 313 4.54 18.91 17.42
C VAL A 313 3.55 17.98 18.11
N SER A 314 2.96 18.42 19.22
CA SER A 314 1.97 17.62 19.95
C SER A 314 0.66 17.45 19.16
N HIS A 315 0.27 18.46 18.37
CA HIS A 315 -0.85 18.42 17.45
C HIS A 315 -0.59 17.45 16.29
N ALA A 316 0.59 17.53 15.68
CA ALA A 316 1.01 16.67 14.60
C ALA A 316 1.10 15.20 15.04
N LEU A 317 1.66 14.92 16.22
CA LEU A 317 1.65 13.58 16.82
C LEU A 317 0.23 13.07 17.06
N ALA A 318 -0.67 13.94 17.54
CA ALA A 318 -2.07 13.58 17.72
C ALA A 318 -2.78 13.27 16.40
N SER A 319 -2.49 14.06 15.37
CA SER A 319 -3.05 13.88 14.03
C SER A 319 -2.58 12.55 13.43
N LEU A 320 -1.28 12.26 13.54
CA LEU A 320 -0.68 11.01 13.09
C LEU A 320 -1.27 9.80 13.82
N ALA A 321 -1.38 9.85 15.15
CA ALA A 321 -1.98 8.80 15.96
C ALA A 321 -3.48 8.56 15.65
N ARG A 322 -4.20 9.60 15.21
CA ARG A 322 -5.61 9.52 14.80
C ARG A 322 -5.79 9.01 13.38
N ARG A 323 -4.78 9.12 12.53
CA ARG A 323 -4.80 8.74 11.12
C ARG A 323 -3.77 7.66 10.83
N PRO A 324 -4.00 6.40 11.27
CA PRO A 324 -3.10 5.31 10.91
C PRO A 324 -2.97 5.14 9.39
N SER A 325 -3.96 5.57 8.60
CA SER A 325 -3.84 5.60 7.14
C SER A 325 -2.73 6.49 6.62
N ALA A 326 -2.44 7.62 7.28
CA ALA A 326 -1.34 8.50 6.91
C ALA A 326 0.02 7.81 7.15
N LEU A 327 0.14 6.96 8.18
CA LEU A 327 1.36 6.17 8.40
C LEU A 327 1.70 5.28 7.21
N LEU A 328 0.69 4.71 6.53
CA LEU A 328 0.94 3.88 5.35
C LEU A 328 1.48 4.71 4.18
N GLY A 329 0.97 5.93 3.99
CA GLY A 329 1.51 6.88 3.02
C GLY A 329 2.95 7.28 3.35
N LEU A 330 3.25 7.59 4.62
CA LEU A 330 4.61 7.90 5.08
C LEU A 330 5.55 6.72 4.89
N LEU A 331 5.12 5.50 5.24
CA LEU A 331 5.90 4.28 5.04
C LEU A 331 6.08 3.94 3.56
N SER A 332 5.15 4.29 2.66
CA SER A 332 5.37 4.12 1.22
C SER A 332 6.43 5.09 0.67
N VAL A 333 6.47 6.33 1.18
CA VAL A 333 7.48 7.32 0.78
C VAL A 333 8.85 6.92 1.34
N GLY A 334 8.94 6.75 2.66
CA GLY A 334 10.21 6.44 3.34
C GLY A 334 10.66 4.99 3.14
N GLY A 335 9.75 4.03 3.02
CA GLY A 335 10.10 2.61 2.90
C GLY A 335 10.22 2.09 1.47
N LEU A 336 9.79 2.84 0.45
CA LEU A 336 9.82 2.36 -0.94
C LEU A 336 10.32 3.44 -1.91
N LEU A 337 9.67 4.59 -2.00
CA LEU A 337 10.00 5.61 -3.00
C LEU A 337 11.44 6.13 -2.85
N VAL A 338 11.77 6.61 -1.64
CA VAL A 338 13.05 7.23 -1.30
C VAL A 338 14.20 6.21 -1.33
N PRO A 339 14.13 5.04 -0.67
CA PRO A 339 15.23 4.07 -0.71
C PRO A 339 15.46 3.50 -2.10
N MET A 340 14.42 3.26 -2.90
CA MET A 340 14.59 2.87 -4.31
C MET A 340 15.33 3.95 -5.10
N GLY A 341 14.99 5.23 -4.89
CA GLY A 341 15.68 6.34 -5.53
C GLY A 341 17.15 6.42 -5.14
N ALA A 342 17.42 6.34 -3.85
CA ALA A 342 18.79 6.38 -3.34
C ALA A 342 19.63 5.23 -3.91
N LEU A 343 19.10 4.01 -3.96
CA LEU A 343 19.78 2.85 -4.53
C LEU A 343 20.06 3.00 -6.02
N VAL A 344 19.08 3.46 -6.81
CA VAL A 344 19.25 3.68 -8.25
C VAL A 344 20.33 4.76 -8.49
N MET A 345 20.30 5.84 -7.72
CA MET A 345 21.28 6.92 -7.80
C MET A 345 22.70 6.48 -7.38
N THR A 346 22.84 5.56 -6.42
CA THR A 346 24.15 5.04 -6.01
C THR A 346 24.69 3.93 -6.92
N LEU A 347 23.83 3.01 -7.37
CA LEU A 347 24.22 1.83 -8.15
C LEU A 347 24.40 2.16 -9.63
N ARG A 348 23.77 3.24 -10.12
CA ARG A 348 23.84 3.72 -11.51
C ARG A 348 23.57 2.61 -12.55
N PRO A 349 22.44 1.88 -12.45
CA PRO A 349 22.13 0.76 -13.35
C PRO A 349 21.84 1.17 -14.81
N GLY A 350 21.76 2.48 -15.09
CA GLY A 350 21.55 3.05 -16.42
C GLY A 350 20.51 4.17 -16.44
N VAL A 351 20.49 4.96 -17.52
CA VAL A 351 19.58 6.09 -17.69
C VAL A 351 18.12 5.63 -17.75
N GLY A 352 17.84 4.52 -18.44
CA GLY A 352 16.49 3.96 -18.56
C GLY A 352 15.86 3.61 -17.20
N VAL A 353 16.59 2.92 -16.33
CA VAL A 353 16.10 2.55 -14.98
C VAL A 353 15.88 3.79 -14.11
N THR A 354 16.78 4.78 -14.22
CA THR A 354 16.65 6.07 -13.52
C THR A 354 15.41 6.84 -13.97
N LEU A 355 15.15 6.86 -15.28
CA LEU A 355 13.94 7.46 -15.85
C LEU A 355 12.67 6.71 -15.42
N CYS A 356 12.68 5.38 -15.40
CA CYS A 356 11.56 4.58 -14.92
C CYS A 356 11.23 4.91 -13.45
N TRP A 357 12.26 4.98 -12.59
CA TRP A 357 12.06 5.39 -11.19
C TRP A 357 11.54 6.83 -11.10
N LEU A 358 12.07 7.78 -11.89
CA LEU A 358 11.59 9.16 -11.91
C LEU A 358 10.12 9.26 -12.33
N VAL A 359 9.68 8.49 -13.33
CA VAL A 359 8.27 8.44 -13.75
C VAL A 359 7.41 7.91 -12.61
N CYS A 360 7.81 6.81 -11.97
CA CYS A 360 7.11 6.27 -10.79
C CYS A 360 7.04 7.29 -9.64
N ALA A 361 8.13 8.02 -9.40
CA ALA A 361 8.19 9.06 -8.38
C ALA A 361 7.24 10.23 -8.69
N CYS A 362 7.25 10.73 -9.93
CA CYS A 362 6.36 11.78 -10.38
C CYS A 362 4.88 11.37 -10.28
N LEU A 363 4.55 10.13 -10.63
CA LEU A 363 3.19 9.60 -10.46
C LEU A 363 2.79 9.50 -8.99
N SER A 364 3.73 9.10 -8.11
CA SER A 364 3.50 8.99 -6.66
C SER A 364 3.28 10.35 -6.00
N LEU A 365 3.95 11.40 -6.48
CA LEU A 365 3.84 12.76 -5.96
C LEU A 365 2.57 13.50 -6.42
N ARG A 366 1.81 12.96 -7.39
CA ARG A 366 0.54 13.59 -7.84
C ARG A 366 -0.45 13.79 -6.70
N GLU A 367 -0.41 12.92 -5.70
CA GLU A 367 -1.17 13.11 -4.48
C GLU A 367 -0.37 13.96 -3.48
N PRO A 368 -1.04 14.90 -2.78
CA PRO A 368 -0.38 15.75 -1.81
C PRO A 368 0.30 14.90 -0.72
N LEU A 369 1.62 15.01 -0.61
CA LEU A 369 2.43 14.24 0.34
C LEU A 369 1.86 14.29 1.77
N GLU A 370 1.68 13.12 2.40
CA GLU A 370 1.20 13.03 3.79
C GLU A 370 2.18 13.67 4.80
N LEU A 371 3.45 13.85 4.41
CA LEU A 371 4.49 14.56 5.18
C LEU A 371 4.03 15.96 5.60
N GLY A 372 3.46 16.73 4.67
CA GLY A 372 3.02 18.11 4.90
C GLY A 372 1.57 18.26 5.36
N HIS A 373 0.89 17.16 5.67
CA HIS A 373 -0.56 17.19 5.85
C HIS A 373 -1.03 18.15 6.95
N VAL A 374 -0.40 18.11 8.13
CA VAL A 374 -0.78 18.93 9.30
C VAL A 374 -0.56 20.41 9.00
N PHE A 375 0.62 20.74 8.46
CA PHE A 375 0.96 22.08 8.00
C PHE A 375 -0.08 22.63 7.00
N ARG A 376 -0.49 21.83 6.01
CA ARG A 376 -1.53 22.25 5.04
C ARG A 376 -2.89 22.46 5.68
N GLU A 377 -3.29 21.63 6.65
CA GLU A 377 -4.56 21.82 7.36
C GLU A 377 -4.54 23.12 8.17
N ASP A 378 -3.44 23.42 8.85
CA ASP A 378 -3.28 24.62 9.67
C ASP A 378 -3.16 25.89 8.82
N CYS A 379 -2.50 25.83 7.66
CA CYS A 379 -2.44 26.95 6.71
C CYS A 379 -3.75 27.17 5.94
N ARG A 380 -4.55 26.12 5.70
CA ARG A 380 -5.85 26.23 5.02
C ARG A 380 -6.87 27.02 5.83
N ASN A 381 -6.81 26.97 7.16
CA ASN A 381 -7.71 27.73 8.01
C ASN A 381 -7.23 29.17 8.20
N ARG A 382 -7.59 30.04 7.25
CA ARG A 382 -7.16 31.44 7.19
C ARG A 382 -7.42 32.23 8.48
N LEU A 383 -8.49 31.90 9.19
CA LEU A 383 -8.86 32.57 10.45
C LEU A 383 -7.92 32.22 11.60
N VAL A 384 -7.33 31.02 11.58
CA VAL A 384 -6.43 30.53 12.63
C VAL A 384 -4.97 30.84 12.29
N ARG A 385 -4.59 30.74 11.01
CA ARG A 385 -3.19 30.94 10.58
C ARG A 385 -2.64 32.32 10.96
N SER A 386 -3.44 33.37 10.83
CA SER A 386 -3.04 34.76 11.17
C SER A 386 -2.87 34.99 12.67
N LEU A 387 -3.44 34.11 13.51
CA LEU A 387 -3.39 34.19 14.97
C LEU A 387 -2.26 33.35 15.57
N LEU A 388 -1.60 32.50 14.77
CA LEU A 388 -0.50 31.66 15.24
C LEU A 388 0.80 32.46 15.36
N PRO A 389 1.51 32.41 16.50
CA PRO A 389 2.74 33.16 16.75
C PRO A 389 3.98 32.59 16.04
N PHE A 390 3.80 31.74 15.03
CA PHE A 390 4.87 30.99 14.36
C PHE A 390 5.11 31.48 12.93
N GLY A 391 6.38 31.62 12.55
CA GLY A 391 6.80 31.83 11.17
C GLY A 391 6.49 30.62 10.28
N LEU A 392 6.54 30.78 8.95
CA LEU A 392 6.18 29.73 8.00
C LEU A 392 7.14 28.52 8.12
N LEU A 393 8.45 28.76 8.06
CA LEU A 393 9.46 27.71 8.25
C LEU A 393 9.36 27.05 9.63
N GLU A 394 9.18 27.84 10.70
CA GLU A 394 9.11 27.32 12.06
C GLU A 394 7.89 26.40 12.23
N LEU A 395 6.73 26.82 11.71
CA LEU A 395 5.51 26.01 11.74
C LEU A 395 5.68 24.72 10.91
N LEU A 396 6.22 24.82 9.70
CA LEU A 396 6.48 23.68 8.82
C LEU A 396 7.40 22.65 9.49
N VAL A 397 8.54 23.09 10.03
CA VAL A 397 9.51 22.18 10.65
C VAL A 397 8.87 21.47 11.86
N LEU A 398 8.12 22.19 12.70
CA LEU A 398 7.49 21.61 13.88
C LEU A 398 6.33 20.65 13.53
N ASP A 399 5.51 20.97 12.54
CA ASP A 399 4.37 20.14 12.12
C ASP A 399 4.80 18.87 11.38
N VAL A 400 5.88 18.96 10.58
CA VAL A 400 6.36 17.83 9.78
C VAL A 400 7.26 16.90 10.60
N LEU A 401 7.85 17.36 11.71
CA LEU A 401 8.84 16.61 12.50
C LEU A 401 8.41 15.17 12.85
N PRO A 402 7.17 14.90 13.35
CA PRO A 402 6.76 13.53 13.65
C PRO A 402 6.65 12.64 12.41
N ALA A 403 6.18 13.20 11.29
CA ALA A 403 6.04 12.48 10.04
C ALA A 403 7.42 12.21 9.41
N LEU A 404 8.32 13.22 9.43
CA LEU A 404 9.70 13.11 8.99
C LEU A 404 10.48 12.07 9.79
N ALA A 405 10.30 12.01 11.12
CA ALA A 405 10.96 11.00 11.94
C ALA A 405 10.57 9.57 11.51
N VAL A 406 9.29 9.35 11.20
CA VAL A 406 8.82 8.05 10.70
C VAL A 406 9.42 7.73 9.33
N THR A 407 9.48 8.69 8.41
CA THR A 407 10.05 8.45 7.07
C THR A 407 11.56 8.24 7.12
N LEU A 408 12.31 9.03 7.90
CA LEU A 408 13.76 8.90 8.07
C LEU A 408 14.15 7.54 8.67
N VAL A 409 13.41 7.08 9.70
CA VAL A 409 13.67 5.75 10.28
C VAL A 409 13.37 4.67 9.25
N ALA A 410 12.25 4.77 8.52
CA ALA A 410 11.91 3.80 7.48
C ALA A 410 12.94 3.78 6.33
N SER A 411 13.36 4.95 5.85
CA SER A 411 14.27 5.10 4.72
C SER A 411 15.71 4.74 5.07
N GLY A 412 16.16 5.07 6.28
CA GLY A 412 17.47 4.66 6.79
C GLY A 412 17.56 3.14 6.98
N VAL A 413 16.53 2.53 7.60
CA VAL A 413 16.48 1.08 7.79
C VAL A 413 16.43 0.37 6.43
N VAL A 414 15.43 0.67 5.60
CA VAL A 414 15.25 -0.02 4.32
C VAL A 414 16.42 0.25 3.37
N GLY A 415 16.86 1.50 3.25
CA GLY A 415 17.98 1.89 2.40
C GLY A 415 19.29 1.23 2.82
N GLY A 416 19.59 1.22 4.12
CA GLY A 416 20.80 0.56 4.65
C GLY A 416 20.79 -0.95 4.44
N PHE A 417 19.68 -1.62 4.73
CA PHE A 417 19.55 -3.07 4.50
C PHE A 417 19.63 -3.42 3.02
N ALA A 418 18.98 -2.66 2.15
CA ALA A 418 19.01 -2.90 0.71
C ALA A 418 20.40 -2.64 0.12
N ALA A 419 21.11 -1.60 0.57
CA ALA A 419 22.49 -1.34 0.18
C ALA A 419 23.40 -2.52 0.55
N ALA A 420 23.33 -2.98 1.80
CA ALA A 420 24.10 -4.14 2.27
C ALA A 420 23.78 -5.41 1.47
N ALA A 421 22.51 -5.63 1.12
CA ALA A 421 22.09 -6.81 0.35
C ALA A 421 22.61 -6.80 -1.10
N VAL A 422 22.74 -5.63 -1.72
CA VAL A 422 23.30 -5.46 -3.07
C VAL A 422 24.84 -5.37 -3.03
N GLY A 423 25.45 -5.30 -1.84
CA GLY A 423 26.89 -5.15 -1.67
C GLY A 423 27.39 -3.73 -1.93
N ALA A 424 26.51 -2.73 -1.87
CA ALA A 424 26.85 -1.32 -1.92
C ALA A 424 27.20 -0.78 -0.53
N ASP A 425 28.00 0.28 -0.48
CA ASP A 425 28.26 1.01 0.77
C ASP A 425 26.95 1.61 1.31
N PRO A 426 26.52 1.24 2.55
CA PRO A 426 25.27 1.76 3.12
C PRO A 426 25.34 3.25 3.45
N ALA A 427 26.52 3.81 3.72
CA ALA A 427 26.66 5.21 4.14
C ALA A 427 26.11 6.23 3.11
N PRO A 428 26.51 6.22 1.83
CA PRO A 428 25.99 7.15 0.83
C PRO A 428 24.49 6.95 0.56
N VAL A 429 23.99 5.71 0.62
CA VAL A 429 22.57 5.40 0.42
C VAL A 429 21.72 6.01 1.52
N VAL A 430 22.09 5.81 2.79
CA VAL A 430 21.36 6.35 3.94
C VAL A 430 21.41 7.88 3.95
N LEU A 431 22.57 8.50 3.66
CA LEU A 431 22.68 9.95 3.58
C LEU A 431 21.80 10.55 2.48
N LEU A 432 21.75 9.90 1.32
CA LEU A 432 20.90 10.33 0.21
C LEU A 432 19.41 10.14 0.53
N CYS A 433 19.03 9.04 1.19
CA CYS A 433 17.67 8.85 1.72
C CYS A 433 17.26 10.01 2.63
N CYS A 434 18.10 10.35 3.61
CA CYS A 434 17.85 11.45 4.54
C CYS A 434 17.71 12.79 3.81
N ALA A 435 18.59 13.07 2.84
CA ALA A 435 18.53 14.31 2.07
C ALA A 435 17.23 14.42 1.25
N LEU A 436 16.80 13.32 0.61
CA LEU A 436 15.56 13.26 -0.15
C LEU A 436 14.31 13.41 0.74
N ASP A 437 14.28 12.75 1.90
CA ASP A 437 13.18 12.90 2.87
C ASP A 437 13.02 14.35 3.35
N VAL A 438 14.14 15.00 3.70
CA VAL A 438 14.15 16.41 4.13
C VAL A 438 13.72 17.33 2.99
N LEU A 439 14.17 17.06 1.76
CA LEU A 439 13.80 17.83 0.58
C LEU A 439 12.30 17.75 0.27
N LEU A 440 11.71 16.55 0.35
CA LEU A 440 10.27 16.32 0.17
C LEU A 440 9.43 16.90 1.32
N ALA A 441 9.96 16.89 2.54
CA ALA A 441 9.31 17.52 3.68
C ALA A 441 9.27 19.05 3.54
N LEU A 442 10.39 19.66 3.15
CA LEU A 442 10.46 21.10 2.94
C LEU A 442 9.62 21.54 1.74
N SER A 443 9.52 20.73 0.68
CA SER A 443 8.71 21.09 -0.51
C SER A 443 7.24 21.32 -0.15
N CYS A 444 6.74 20.65 0.89
CA CYS A 444 5.39 20.87 1.40
C CYS A 444 5.14 22.30 1.92
N GLY A 445 6.19 23.05 2.26
CA GLY A 445 6.11 24.46 2.66
C GLY A 445 5.61 25.38 1.55
N LEU A 446 5.78 24.98 0.29
CA LEU A 446 5.32 25.73 -0.89
C LEU A 446 3.81 25.60 -1.13
N ASP A 447 3.13 24.71 -0.39
CA ASP A 447 1.68 24.53 -0.49
C ASP A 447 0.89 25.53 0.39
N ASP A 448 1.55 26.55 0.97
CA ASP A 448 0.86 27.59 1.75
C ASP A 448 0.01 28.49 0.82
N PRO A 449 -1.33 28.49 0.96
CA PRO A 449 -2.19 29.35 0.15
C PRO A 449 -2.02 30.86 0.45
N ALA A 450 -1.40 31.23 1.57
CA ALA A 450 -1.18 32.63 1.96
C ALA A 450 0.08 33.24 1.31
N ALA A 451 1.08 32.41 1.00
CA ALA A 451 2.35 32.84 0.39
C ALA A 451 2.65 32.04 -0.89
N PRO A 452 1.83 32.19 -1.95
CA PRO A 452 2.05 31.44 -3.18
C PRO A 452 3.34 31.88 -3.87
N VAL A 453 4.31 30.97 -3.95
CA VAL A 453 5.54 31.20 -4.72
C VAL A 453 5.23 31.02 -6.19
N ARG A 454 5.46 32.05 -7.00
CA ARG A 454 5.24 32.01 -8.46
C ARG A 454 6.57 32.16 -9.19
N LEU A 455 6.78 31.32 -10.19
CA LEU A 455 7.87 31.44 -11.14
C LEU A 455 7.26 31.82 -12.49
N GLY A 456 7.22 33.12 -12.77
CA GLY A 456 6.47 33.67 -13.91
C GLY A 456 4.96 33.40 -13.79
N SER A 457 4.38 32.70 -14.78
CA SER A 457 2.96 32.32 -14.80
C SER A 457 2.65 31.04 -14.01
N VAL A 458 3.66 30.28 -13.58
CA VAL A 458 3.48 28.97 -12.95
C VAL A 458 3.49 29.12 -11.43
N LEU A 459 2.45 28.61 -10.76
CA LEU A 459 2.41 28.51 -9.31
C LEU A 459 3.25 27.31 -8.87
N LEU A 460 4.27 27.58 -8.07
CA LEU A 460 5.17 26.58 -7.54
C LEU A 460 4.50 25.93 -6.33
N THR A 461 3.92 24.75 -6.55
CA THR A 461 3.40 23.88 -5.49
C THR A 461 4.49 22.93 -4.98
N GLY A 462 4.29 22.36 -3.79
CA GLY A 462 5.17 21.32 -3.25
C GLY A 462 5.27 20.08 -4.15
N PHE A 463 4.21 19.78 -4.91
CA PHE A 463 4.25 18.78 -5.99
C PHE A 463 5.23 19.19 -7.09
N SER A 464 5.03 20.36 -7.70
CA SER A 464 5.85 20.80 -8.84
C SER A 464 7.32 20.99 -8.48
N PHE A 465 7.62 21.47 -7.28
CA PHE A 465 9.00 21.57 -6.81
C PHE A 465 9.56 20.19 -6.48
N GLY A 466 8.79 19.33 -5.80
CA GLY A 466 9.22 17.97 -5.47
C GLY A 466 9.61 17.17 -6.70
N THR A 467 8.83 17.23 -7.78
CA THR A 467 9.16 16.55 -9.04
C THR A 467 10.42 17.11 -9.69
N VAL A 468 10.52 18.44 -9.84
CA VAL A 468 11.71 19.09 -10.41
C VAL A 468 12.97 18.77 -9.59
N ALA A 469 12.85 18.78 -8.26
CA ALA A 469 13.95 18.48 -7.35
C ALA A 469 14.41 17.02 -7.47
N LEU A 470 13.49 16.04 -7.53
CA LEU A 470 13.85 14.65 -7.76
C LEU A 470 14.50 14.44 -9.13
N VAL A 471 14.02 15.11 -10.18
CA VAL A 471 14.63 15.07 -11.52
C VAL A 471 16.04 15.65 -11.49
N ALA A 472 16.24 16.81 -10.85
CA ALA A 472 17.55 17.44 -10.74
C ALA A 472 18.56 16.54 -10.01
N VAL A 473 18.15 15.95 -8.88
CA VAL A 473 19.00 15.02 -8.11
C VAL A 473 19.26 13.73 -8.89
N GLY A 474 18.26 13.18 -9.58
CA GLY A 474 18.42 12.01 -10.44
C GLY A 474 19.35 12.26 -11.62
N LEU A 475 19.30 13.44 -12.25
CA LEU A 475 20.26 13.81 -13.30
C LEU A 475 21.67 14.01 -12.72
N ALA A 476 21.79 14.65 -11.55
CA ALA A 476 23.08 14.79 -10.88
C ALA A 476 23.71 13.43 -10.50
N SER A 477 22.90 12.40 -10.21
CA SER A 477 23.41 11.05 -9.95
C SER A 477 24.10 10.40 -11.15
N LEU A 478 23.84 10.87 -12.38
CA LEU A 478 24.57 10.41 -13.56
C LEU A 478 26.06 10.77 -13.49
N LEU A 479 26.41 11.83 -12.76
CA LEU A 479 27.79 12.26 -12.50
C LEU A 479 28.42 11.53 -11.29
N GLY A 480 27.60 10.93 -10.43
CA GLY A 480 28.02 10.16 -9.26
C GLY A 480 27.16 10.43 -8.01
N SER A 481 27.24 9.55 -7.03
CA SER A 481 26.47 9.64 -5.78
C SER A 481 26.79 10.90 -4.96
N ALA A 482 28.05 11.34 -4.97
CA ALA A 482 28.47 12.58 -4.31
C ALA A 482 27.80 13.83 -4.92
N PHE A 483 27.66 13.88 -6.25
CA PHE A 483 26.98 14.98 -6.94
C PHE A 483 25.48 14.98 -6.66
N ALA A 484 24.86 13.80 -6.62
CA ALA A 484 23.45 13.66 -6.21
C ALA A 484 23.23 14.20 -4.79
N LEU A 485 24.08 13.80 -3.85
CA LEU A 485 24.00 14.27 -2.45
C LEU A 485 24.21 15.78 -2.36
N ALA A 486 25.25 16.32 -3.03
CA ALA A 486 25.52 17.75 -3.05
C ALA A 486 24.34 18.55 -3.64
N CYS A 487 23.73 18.06 -4.72
CA CYS A 487 22.56 18.66 -5.33
C CYS A 487 21.35 18.66 -4.38
N ALA A 488 21.08 17.52 -3.72
CA ALA A 488 19.99 17.42 -2.75
C ALA A 488 20.16 18.38 -1.56
N VAL A 489 21.37 18.43 -0.99
CA VAL A 489 21.70 19.34 0.13
C VAL A 489 21.58 20.80 -0.31
N LEU A 490 22.06 21.15 -1.50
CA LEU A 490 21.96 22.51 -2.05
C LEU A 490 20.49 22.92 -2.20
N LEU A 491 19.64 22.04 -2.74
CA LEU A 491 18.20 22.32 -2.88
C LEU A 491 17.51 22.46 -1.52
N VAL A 492 17.88 21.65 -0.53
CA VAL A 492 17.40 21.78 0.86
C VAL A 492 17.76 23.15 1.43
N VAL A 493 19.00 23.61 1.26
CA VAL A 493 19.45 24.92 1.77
C VAL A 493 18.74 26.07 1.05
N LEU A 494 18.59 25.99 -0.28
CA LEU A 494 17.89 27.00 -1.07
C LEU A 494 16.42 27.10 -0.65
N LEU A 495 15.75 25.96 -0.47
CA LEU A 495 14.35 25.93 -0.08
C LEU A 495 14.16 26.41 1.36
N ALA A 496 15.05 26.02 2.29
CA ALA A 496 15.02 26.53 3.66
C ALA A 496 15.22 28.05 3.72
N ARG A 497 16.03 28.63 2.82
CA ARG A 497 16.18 30.09 2.69
C ARG A 497 14.94 30.77 2.10
N ALA A 498 14.29 30.15 1.12
CA ALA A 498 13.10 30.69 0.48
C ALA A 498 11.86 30.70 1.41
N LEU A 499 11.83 29.81 2.42
CA LEU A 499 10.73 29.68 3.38
C LEU A 499 10.91 30.48 4.69
N ARG A 500 12.08 31.11 4.88
CA ARG A 500 12.34 32.07 5.98
C ARG A 500 11.68 33.40 5.67
#